data_AF-A0AAW8PBG1-F1
#
_entry.id   AF-A0AAW8PBG1-F1
#
_cell.length_a   1.000
_cell.length_b   1.000
_cell.length_c   1.000
_cell.angle_alpha   90.00
_cell.angle_beta   90.00
_cell.angle_gamma   90.00
#
_symmetry.space_group_name_H-M   'P 1'
#
loop_
_entity.id
_entity.type
_entity.pdbx_description
1 polymer ?
#
loop_
_entity_poly.entity_id
_entity_poly.type
_entity_poly.pdbx_seq_one_letter_code
_entity_poly.pdbx_strand_id
1 'polypeptide(L)'
;MSEAHIHDIAVIWDEDHDTRVLTAMEALYLKGLLSPVLLLGERKGALTLITASDFSSEISSVKLEWWRSQVEELCAEIDGDSWTLGFGTLGLVRNTIDTARIIHDAQDKVSTYLSNIYNLWKLGTWPLGEERPLRNKWERTAGD
;
A
#
# COMPACT_ATOMS: atom_id res chain seq x y z
N MET A 1 -14.43 -22.77 4.49
CA MET A 1 -15.26 -21.56 4.68
C MET A 1 -14.37 -20.37 4.35
N SER A 2 -14.80 -19.45 3.50
CA SER A 2 -14.06 -18.21 3.26
C SER A 2 -14.21 -17.31 4.49
N GLU A 3 -13.11 -17.01 5.18
CA GLU A 3 -13.12 -16.04 6.27
C GLU A 3 -13.18 -14.62 5.71
N ALA A 4 -14.09 -13.81 6.24
CA ALA A 4 -14.14 -12.39 5.92
C ALA A 4 -12.93 -11.68 6.54
N HIS A 5 -12.36 -10.71 5.83
CA HIS A 5 -11.22 -9.93 6.28
C HIS A 5 -11.52 -8.42 6.20
N ILE A 6 -10.94 -7.65 7.11
CA ILE A 6 -10.85 -6.19 7.06
C ILE A 6 -9.49 -5.82 6.47
N HIS A 7 -9.46 -4.82 5.62
CA HIS A 7 -8.23 -4.27 5.06
C HIS A 7 -8.10 -2.79 5.44
N ASP A 8 -7.09 -2.46 6.24
CA ASP A 8 -6.77 -1.09 6.65
C ASP A 8 -5.64 -0.54 5.77
N ILE A 9 -5.90 0.62 5.16
CA ILE A 9 -4.95 1.32 4.27
C ILE A 9 -4.82 2.79 4.66
N ALA A 10 -3.70 3.41 4.31
CA ALA A 10 -3.48 4.83 4.51
C ALA A 10 -3.39 5.57 3.17
N VAL A 11 -4.18 6.63 3.03
CA VAL A 11 -3.98 7.63 1.97
C VAL A 11 -3.00 8.68 2.47
N ILE A 12 -1.91 8.86 1.74
CA ILE A 12 -0.86 9.83 2.02
C ILE A 12 -1.04 11.02 1.10
N TRP A 13 -1.26 12.17 1.71
CA TRP A 13 -1.39 13.45 1.04
C TRP A 13 -0.06 14.19 1.01
N ASP A 14 0.32 14.75 -0.14
CA ASP A 14 1.35 15.78 -0.24
C ASP A 14 0.66 17.18 -0.21
N GLU A 15 1.31 18.21 -0.76
CA GLU A 15 0.89 19.61 -0.68
C GLU A 15 -0.56 19.93 -1.14
N ASP A 16 -1.10 19.22 -2.13
CA ASP A 16 -2.32 19.62 -2.88
C ASP A 16 -3.62 18.86 -2.54
N HIS A 17 -3.55 17.81 -1.72
CA HIS A 17 -4.70 17.03 -1.26
C HIS A 17 -5.66 16.57 -2.39
N ASP A 18 -5.14 16.12 -3.54
CA ASP A 18 -5.92 15.67 -4.70
C ASP A 18 -6.89 14.47 -4.46
N THR A 19 -8.18 14.75 -4.27
CA THR A 19 -9.24 13.76 -4.01
C THR A 19 -9.43 12.68 -5.08
N ARG A 20 -8.87 12.83 -6.28
CA ARG A 20 -8.97 11.80 -7.33
C ARG A 20 -8.26 10.49 -6.95
N VAL A 21 -7.33 10.55 -5.99
CA VAL A 21 -6.72 9.34 -5.40
C VAL A 21 -7.78 8.40 -4.80
N LEU A 22 -8.90 8.94 -4.31
CA LEU A 22 -10.00 8.16 -3.76
C LEU A 22 -10.78 7.41 -4.85
N THR A 23 -10.97 8.03 -6.04
CA THR A 23 -11.56 7.37 -7.21
C THR A 23 -10.71 6.19 -7.65
N ALA A 24 -9.38 6.37 -7.71
CA ALA A 24 -8.44 5.29 -8.01
C ALA A 24 -8.52 4.15 -6.99
N MET A 25 -8.58 4.50 -5.69
CA MET A 25 -8.73 3.53 -4.62
C MET A 25 -10.02 2.71 -4.72
N GLU A 26 -11.15 3.36 -5.03
CA GLU A 26 -12.45 2.68 -5.21
C GLU A 26 -12.42 1.74 -6.42
N ALA A 27 -11.85 2.18 -7.55
CA ALA A 27 -11.69 1.35 -8.73
C ALA A 27 -10.84 0.10 -8.43
N LEU A 28 -9.72 0.27 -7.71
CA LEU A 28 -8.85 -0.83 -7.28
C LEU A 28 -9.58 -1.81 -6.36
N TYR A 29 -10.41 -1.29 -5.45
CA TYR A 29 -11.23 -2.10 -4.56
C TYR A 29 -12.22 -2.96 -5.34
N LEU A 30 -12.99 -2.35 -6.26
CA LEU A 30 -14.00 -3.04 -7.07
C LEU A 30 -13.41 -4.11 -7.98
N LYS A 31 -12.14 -3.96 -8.40
CA LYS A 31 -11.39 -4.96 -9.19
C LYS A 31 -10.66 -5.99 -8.34
N GLY A 32 -10.69 -5.88 -7.02
CA GLY A 32 -9.96 -6.77 -6.11
C GLY A 32 -8.44 -6.59 -6.12
N LEU A 33 -7.94 -5.46 -6.62
CA LEU A 33 -6.51 -5.15 -6.75
C LEU A 33 -5.94 -4.43 -5.52
N LEU A 34 -6.79 -3.98 -4.60
CA LEU A 34 -6.40 -3.16 -3.44
C LEU A 34 -5.74 -3.97 -2.31
N SER A 35 -6.05 -5.26 -2.18
CA SER A 35 -5.61 -6.14 -1.07
C SER A 35 -4.11 -6.09 -0.69
N PRO A 36 -3.14 -6.01 -1.63
CA PRO A 36 -1.72 -5.94 -1.27
C PRO A 36 -1.22 -4.54 -0.88
N VAL A 37 -2.05 -3.51 -1.05
CA VAL A 37 -1.67 -2.10 -0.86
C VAL A 37 -1.73 -1.76 0.63
N LEU A 38 -0.70 -1.12 1.15
CA LEU A 38 -0.68 -0.58 2.51
C LEU A 38 -0.91 0.92 2.49
N LEU A 39 -0.25 1.61 1.56
CA LEU A 39 -0.36 3.05 1.40
C LEU A 39 -0.57 3.40 -0.08
N LEU A 40 -1.33 4.47 -0.30
CA LEU A 40 -1.49 5.09 -1.61
C LEU A 40 -1.37 6.61 -1.50
N GLY A 41 -0.95 7.28 -2.55
CA GLY A 41 -0.88 8.73 -2.59
C GLY A 41 -0.78 9.24 -4.01
N GLU A 42 -1.27 10.46 -4.22
CA GLU A 42 -1.07 11.20 -5.45
C GLU A 42 0.03 12.24 -5.23
N ARG A 43 0.88 12.42 -6.25
CA ARG A 43 1.79 13.54 -6.31
C ARG A 43 2.18 13.89 -7.74
N LYS A 44 1.94 15.14 -8.16
CA LYS A 44 2.33 15.70 -9.47
C LYS A 44 1.84 14.88 -10.68
N GLY A 45 0.61 14.40 -10.63
CA GLY A 45 -0.01 13.54 -11.65
C GLY A 45 0.47 12.09 -11.59
N ALA A 46 1.06 11.65 -10.47
CA ALA A 46 1.51 10.28 -10.28
C ALA A 46 0.81 9.60 -9.10
N LEU A 47 0.16 8.46 -9.36
CA LEU A 47 -0.41 7.60 -8.32
C LEU A 47 0.69 6.65 -7.85
N THR A 48 1.00 6.69 -6.57
CA THR A 48 1.95 5.75 -5.95
C THR A 48 1.20 4.74 -5.10
N LEU A 49 1.48 3.45 -5.31
CA LEU A 49 0.97 2.35 -4.49
C LEU A 49 2.15 1.69 -3.78
N ILE A 50 2.10 1.64 -2.44
CA ILE A 50 3.10 0.97 -1.62
C ILE A 50 2.50 -0.32 -1.09
N THR A 51 3.11 -1.45 -1.44
CA THR A 51 2.65 -2.80 -1.04
C THR A 51 3.45 -3.35 0.14
N ALA A 52 2.89 -4.34 0.84
CA ALA A 52 3.65 -5.07 1.85
C ALA A 52 4.84 -5.82 1.21
N SER A 53 6.02 -5.80 1.84
CA SER A 53 7.19 -6.55 1.34
C SER A 53 6.91 -8.03 1.14
N ASP A 54 6.10 -8.60 2.02
CA ASP A 54 5.80 -10.03 2.01
C ASP A 54 5.00 -10.40 0.76
N PHE A 55 4.05 -9.57 0.33
CA PHE A 55 3.35 -9.76 -0.95
C PHE A 55 4.33 -9.84 -2.13
N SER A 56 5.25 -8.89 -2.24
CA SER A 56 6.24 -8.87 -3.33
C SER A 56 7.23 -10.04 -3.26
N SER A 57 7.46 -10.60 -2.07
CA SER A 57 8.44 -11.67 -1.84
C SER A 57 7.85 -13.09 -1.87
N GLU A 58 6.54 -13.24 -1.61
CA GLU A 58 5.84 -14.52 -1.53
C GLU A 58 5.15 -14.92 -2.84
N ILE A 59 4.86 -13.96 -3.71
CA ILE A 59 4.29 -14.24 -5.04
C ILE A 59 5.37 -14.36 -6.11
N SER A 60 5.07 -15.09 -7.18
CA SER A 60 5.99 -15.15 -8.33
C SER A 60 6.09 -13.80 -9.03
N SER A 61 7.24 -13.52 -9.64
CA SER A 61 7.44 -12.33 -10.46
C SER A 61 6.37 -12.15 -11.54
N VAL A 62 5.90 -13.26 -12.13
CA VAL A 62 4.80 -13.25 -13.12
C VAL A 62 3.49 -12.75 -12.52
N LYS A 63 3.14 -13.14 -11.29
CA LYS A 63 1.92 -12.65 -10.63
C LYS A 63 2.03 -11.19 -10.21
N LEU A 64 3.22 -10.78 -9.74
CA LEU A 64 3.49 -9.39 -9.41
C LEU A 64 3.35 -8.49 -10.65
N GLU A 65 3.93 -8.91 -11.78
CA GLU A 65 3.86 -8.18 -13.04
C GLU A 65 2.43 -8.15 -13.59
N TRP A 66 1.72 -9.28 -13.51
CA TRP A 66 0.30 -9.31 -13.85
C TRP A 66 -0.51 -8.31 -13.01
N TRP A 67 -0.30 -8.28 -11.68
CA TRP A 67 -0.98 -7.32 -10.80
C TRP A 67 -0.65 -5.88 -11.20
N ARG A 68 0.62 -5.55 -11.45
CA ARG A 68 1.02 -4.21 -11.91
C ARG A 68 0.34 -3.82 -13.22
N SER A 69 0.34 -4.71 -14.21
CA SER A 69 -0.32 -4.48 -15.49
C SER A 69 -1.82 -4.24 -15.34
N GLN A 70 -2.49 -4.94 -14.43
CA GLN A 70 -3.92 -4.71 -14.15
C GLN A 70 -4.17 -3.37 -13.46
N VAL A 71 -3.26 -2.92 -12.58
CA VAL A 71 -3.33 -1.58 -11.98
C VAL A 71 -3.09 -0.50 -13.03
N GLU A 72 -2.11 -0.69 -13.92
CA GLU A 72 -1.80 0.22 -15.04
C GLU A 72 -2.98 0.37 -15.99
N GLU A 73 -3.56 -0.74 -16.43
CA GLU A 73 -4.74 -0.76 -17.30
C GLU A 73 -5.92 -0.04 -16.64
N LEU A 74 -6.17 -0.33 -15.36
CA LEU A 74 -7.25 0.31 -14.63
C LEU A 74 -7.05 1.82 -14.51
N CYS A 75 -5.85 2.28 -14.15
CA CYS A 75 -5.58 3.70 -13.91
C CYS A 75 -5.48 4.51 -15.22
N ALA A 76 -5.28 3.87 -16.37
CA ALA A 76 -5.32 4.53 -17.67
C ALA A 76 -6.73 5.02 -18.06
N GLU A 77 -7.78 4.45 -17.46
CA GLU A 77 -9.17 4.75 -17.79
C GLU A 77 -9.86 5.69 -16.78
N ILE A 78 -9.16 6.10 -15.70
CA ILE A 78 -9.77 6.86 -14.61
C ILE A 78 -9.81 8.36 -14.94
N ASP A 79 -11.02 8.92 -14.93
CA ASP A 79 -11.31 10.35 -15.09
C ASP A 79 -10.75 11.02 -16.36
N GLY A 80 -10.39 10.23 -17.38
CA GLY A 80 -9.83 10.73 -18.65
C GLY A 80 -8.40 11.26 -18.54
N ASP A 81 -7.74 11.07 -17.39
CA ASP A 81 -6.35 11.45 -17.15
C ASP A 81 -5.45 10.20 -17.10
N SER A 82 -4.30 10.27 -17.75
CA SER A 82 -3.29 9.22 -17.63
C SER A 82 -2.39 9.50 -16.43
N TRP A 83 -2.55 8.72 -15.37
CA TRP A 83 -1.69 8.81 -14.19
C TRP A 83 -0.38 8.08 -14.47
N THR A 84 0.74 8.71 -14.13
CA THR A 84 2.01 7.95 -14.05
C THR A 84 1.96 7.09 -12.80
N LEU A 85 2.31 5.80 -12.90
CA LEU A 85 2.28 4.92 -11.73
C LEU A 85 3.66 4.77 -11.08
N GLY A 86 3.65 4.84 -9.74
CA GLY A 86 4.77 4.48 -8.88
C GLY A 86 4.43 3.23 -8.06
N PHE A 87 5.34 2.27 -7.99
CA PHE A 87 5.17 1.08 -7.16
C PHE A 87 6.28 1.01 -6.12
N GLY A 88 5.90 1.07 -4.85
CA GLY A 88 6.79 0.95 -3.71
C GLY A 88 6.53 -0.29 -2.88
N THR A 89 7.37 -0.49 -1.87
CA THR A 89 7.32 -1.63 -0.97
C THR A 89 7.62 -1.17 0.45
N LEU A 90 6.89 -1.66 1.44
CA LEU A 90 7.14 -1.41 2.85
C LEU A 90 7.22 -2.73 3.63
N GLY A 91 8.38 -2.97 4.24
CA GLY A 91 8.63 -4.13 5.07
C GLY A 91 9.64 -3.85 6.17
N LEU A 92 9.18 -3.71 7.41
CA LEU A 92 10.05 -3.34 8.53
C LEU A 92 10.99 -4.47 8.96
N VAL A 93 10.52 -5.73 8.92
CA VAL A 93 11.32 -6.89 9.33
C VAL A 93 12.52 -7.10 8.42
N ARG A 94 12.34 -6.91 7.12
CA ARG A 94 13.39 -7.06 6.10
C ARG A 94 14.10 -5.75 5.77
N ASN A 95 13.74 -4.66 6.46
CA ASN A 95 14.16 -3.29 6.13
C ASN A 95 14.08 -2.98 4.62
N THR A 96 13.02 -3.47 3.97
CA THR A 96 12.79 -3.31 2.54
C THR A 96 11.79 -2.17 2.37
N ILE A 97 12.31 -0.95 2.23
CA ILE A 97 11.50 0.26 2.10
C ILE A 97 11.85 0.98 0.80
N ASP A 98 10.91 0.90 -0.15
CA ASP A 98 10.86 1.75 -1.32
C ASP A 98 9.62 2.64 -1.21
N THR A 99 9.83 3.95 -1.12
CA THR A 99 8.75 4.93 -0.94
C THR A 99 8.17 5.34 -2.30
N ALA A 100 8.81 4.94 -3.40
CA ALA A 100 8.46 5.32 -4.76
C ALA A 100 8.22 6.84 -4.95
N ARG A 101 8.88 7.68 -4.14
CA ARG A 101 8.75 9.15 -4.15
C ARG A 101 7.32 9.65 -3.91
N ILE A 102 6.54 8.92 -3.10
CA ILE A 102 5.18 9.32 -2.67
C ILE A 102 5.15 10.70 -2.00
N ILE A 103 6.25 11.13 -1.37
CA ILE A 103 6.45 12.48 -0.80
C ILE A 103 7.76 13.07 -1.34
N HIS A 104 7.80 14.39 -1.59
CA HIS A 104 9.01 15.09 -2.04
C HIS A 104 9.99 15.42 -0.91
N ASP A 105 10.65 14.42 -0.35
CA ASP A 105 11.68 14.65 0.67
C ASP A 105 12.79 13.61 0.57
N ALA A 106 13.79 13.72 1.45
CA ALA A 106 14.84 12.74 1.56
C ALA A 106 14.27 11.35 1.88
N GLN A 107 14.76 10.32 1.18
CA GLN A 107 14.24 8.95 1.26
C GLN A 107 14.19 8.42 2.70
N ASP A 108 15.23 8.67 3.50
CA ASP A 108 15.33 8.25 4.90
C ASP A 108 14.25 8.88 5.80
N LYS A 109 13.95 10.16 5.58
CA LYS A 109 12.89 10.88 6.28
C LYS A 109 11.51 10.32 5.91
N VAL A 110 11.26 10.11 4.62
CA VAL A 110 10.00 9.53 4.14
C VAL A 110 9.84 8.09 4.63
N SER A 111 10.88 7.26 4.52
CA SER A 111 10.88 5.88 5.04
C SER A 111 10.55 5.85 6.53
N THR A 112 11.14 6.74 7.34
CA THR A 112 10.85 6.84 8.77
C THR A 112 9.38 7.23 9.03
N TYR A 113 8.88 8.23 8.31
CA TYR A 113 7.50 8.68 8.42
C TYR A 113 6.48 7.58 8.09
N LEU A 114 6.64 6.92 6.94
CA LEU A 114 5.73 5.85 6.52
C LEU A 114 5.81 4.63 7.44
N SER A 115 7.01 4.31 7.94
CA SER A 115 7.19 3.23 8.93
C SER A 115 6.43 3.51 10.22
N ASN A 116 6.43 4.76 10.68
CA ASN A 116 5.69 5.16 11.88
C ASN A 116 4.18 5.06 11.66
N ILE A 117 3.65 5.48 10.51
CA ILE A 117 2.22 5.30 10.18
C ILE A 117 1.89 3.81 10.18
N TYR A 118 2.64 3.01 9.44
CA TYR A 118 2.43 1.57 9.34
C TYR A 118 2.44 0.89 10.72
N ASN A 119 3.39 1.25 11.58
CA ASN A 119 3.50 0.72 12.94
C ASN A 119 2.36 1.15 13.86
N LEU A 120 2.04 2.44 13.89
CA LEU A 120 1.05 2.98 14.82
C LEU A 120 -0.37 2.59 14.42
N TRP A 121 -0.66 2.55 13.12
CA TRP A 121 -2.01 2.33 12.60
C TRP A 121 -2.29 0.86 12.25
N LYS A 122 -1.25 0.01 12.22
CA LYS A 122 -1.35 -1.43 11.97
C LYS A 122 -2.07 -1.71 10.64
N LEU A 123 -1.53 -1.13 9.57
CA LEU A 123 -2.09 -1.29 8.22
C LEU A 123 -1.94 -2.74 7.73
N GLY A 124 -2.82 -3.15 6.81
CA GLY A 124 -2.84 -4.49 6.24
C GLY A 124 -4.17 -5.20 6.44
N THR A 125 -4.13 -6.52 6.35
CA THR A 125 -5.34 -7.36 6.29
C THR A 125 -5.50 -8.20 7.56
N TRP A 126 -6.71 -8.21 8.11
CA TRP A 126 -7.05 -8.81 9.40
C TRP A 126 -8.32 -9.66 9.30
N PRO A 127 -8.42 -10.80 9.99
CA PRO A 127 -9.67 -11.55 10.08
C PRO A 127 -10.78 -10.72 10.73
N LEU A 128 -11.98 -10.75 10.16
CA LEU A 128 -13.14 -10.04 10.70
C LEU A 128 -13.57 -10.68 12.03
N GLY A 129 -13.61 -9.88 13.10
CA GLY A 129 -14.04 -10.32 14.43
C GLY A 129 -12.91 -10.74 15.37
N GLU A 130 -11.66 -10.72 14.92
CA GLU A 130 -10.49 -10.82 15.81
C GLU A 130 -10.13 -9.45 16.38
N GLU A 131 -9.78 -9.39 17.67
CA GLU A 131 -9.19 -8.19 18.25
C GLU A 131 -7.88 -7.88 17.53
N ARG A 132 -7.78 -6.66 16.96
CA ARG A 132 -6.53 -6.16 16.38
C ARG A 132 -5.46 -6.25 17.46
N PRO A 133 -4.41 -7.06 17.28
CA PRO A 133 -3.49 -7.31 18.37
C PRO A 133 -2.84 -5.98 18.76
N LEU A 134 -2.77 -5.68 20.06
CA LEU A 134 -2.21 -4.42 20.59
C LEU A 134 -0.76 -4.19 20.12
N ARG A 135 -0.10 -5.28 19.75
CA ARG A 135 1.20 -5.39 19.08
C ARG A 135 1.06 -6.16 17.77
N ASN A 136 1.85 -5.85 16.76
CA ASN A 136 1.87 -6.65 15.53
C ASN A 136 2.16 -8.11 15.88
N LYS A 137 1.51 -9.07 15.20
CA LYS A 137 1.70 -10.53 15.42
C LYS A 137 3.18 -10.94 15.50
N TRP A 138 4.03 -10.18 14.82
CA TRP A 138 5.47 -10.34 14.66
C TRP A 138 6.33 -9.85 15.84
N GLU A 139 5.77 -9.09 16.79
CA GLU A 139 6.47 -8.71 18.04
C GLU A 139 6.40 -9.79 19.12
N ARG A 140 5.59 -10.85 18.92
CA ARG A 140 5.57 -12.02 19.83
C ARG A 140 6.77 -12.95 19.64
N THR A 141 7.45 -12.91 18.49
CA THR A 141 8.58 -13.80 18.17
C THR A 141 9.95 -13.22 18.55
N ALA A 142 10.02 -12.01 19.11
CA ALA A 142 11.28 -11.35 19.48
C ALA A 142 11.63 -11.46 20.98
N GLY A 143 10.92 -12.30 21.73
CA GLY A 143 11.17 -12.50 23.16
C GLY A 143 10.54 -13.78 23.67
N ASP A 144 11.14 -14.91 23.32
CA ASP A 144 11.13 -16.19 24.05
C ASP A 144 12.47 -16.90 23.80
#